data_AF-A0A2D5X1Z4-F1
#
_entry.id   AF-A0A2D5X1Z4-F1
#
_cell.length_a   1.000
_cell.length_b   1.000
_cell.length_c   1.000
_cell.angle_alpha   90.00
_cell.angle_beta   90.00
_cell.angle_gamma   90.00
#
_symmetry.space_group_name_H-M   'P 1'
#
loop_
_entity.id
_entity.type
_entity.pdbx_description
1 polymer ?
#
loop_
_entity_poly.entity_id
_entity_poly.type
_entity_poly.pdbx_seq_one_letter_code
_entity_poly.pdbx_strand_id
1 'polypeptide(L)'
;MQDATLNEWKKWYSENRSEDNKVVNSIEEEINDDTVLVRLWIAQDGKAPKDAAKYQSKVWKNKNSKGITPAKGLIVITATGQSPLLLTSKKSPLLNAKKGKKDGQKEAASRLLSKPYLWRCRDCGEQFESMKPKIHCTRQPRQLAGVSKVTTEWFNTFLNDIEWKYIPHHPISKGQVGVIEDD
;
A
#
# COMPACT_ATOMS: atom_id res chain seq x y z
N MET A 1 11.09 16.88 17.25
CA MET A 1 11.09 15.46 17.67
C MET A 1 10.41 15.38 19.03
N GLN A 2 9.43 14.48 19.23
CA GLN A 2 8.71 14.35 20.50
C GLN A 2 9.24 13.13 21.24
N ASP A 3 9.90 13.35 22.37
CA ASP A 3 10.43 12.32 23.24
C ASP A 3 9.88 12.50 24.67
N ALA A 4 9.63 11.38 25.33
CA ALA A 4 9.16 11.32 26.71
C ALA A 4 9.53 9.94 27.27
N THR A 5 9.47 9.79 28.59
CA THR A 5 9.66 8.49 29.25
C THR A 5 8.55 7.51 28.86
N LEU A 6 8.81 6.21 28.99
CA LEU A 6 7.78 5.19 28.76
C LEU A 6 6.57 5.40 29.68
N ASN A 7 6.80 5.82 30.93
CA ASN A 7 5.73 6.13 31.88
C ASN A 7 4.84 7.28 31.39
N GLU A 8 5.44 8.37 30.92
CA GLU A 8 4.69 9.50 30.35
C GLU A 8 3.90 9.09 29.11
N TRP A 9 4.46 8.23 28.25
CA TRP A 9 3.74 7.71 27.09
C TRP A 9 2.59 6.78 27.45
N LYS A 10 2.74 5.94 28.48
CA LYS A 10 1.64 5.11 29.02
C LYS A 10 0.52 6.01 29.54
N LYS A 11 0.85 7.02 30.34
CA LYS A 11 -0.12 7.99 30.87
C LYS A 11 -0.83 8.74 29.75
N TRP A 12 -0.10 9.24 28.76
CA TRP A 12 -0.69 9.88 27.58
C TRP A 12 -1.64 8.94 26.83
N TYR A 13 -1.25 7.67 26.65
CA TYR A 13 -2.09 6.68 25.98
C TYR A 13 -3.38 6.40 26.77
N SER A 14 -3.28 6.27 28.09
CA SER A 14 -4.43 6.12 28.98
C SER A 14 -5.41 7.29 28.87
N GLU A 15 -4.90 8.51 28.90
CA GLU A 15 -5.72 9.73 28.83
C GLU A 15 -6.36 9.96 27.45
N ASN A 16 -5.70 9.54 26.36
CA ASN A 16 -6.13 9.88 25.00
C ASN A 16 -6.79 8.71 24.25
N ARG A 17 -6.62 7.46 24.70
CA ARG A 17 -7.07 6.26 23.95
C ARG A 17 -7.71 5.22 24.85
N SER A 18 -6.99 4.68 25.83
CA SER A 18 -7.51 3.63 26.71
C SER A 18 -6.61 3.37 27.91
N GLU A 19 -7.21 3.30 29.09
CA GLU A 19 -6.55 2.94 30.35
C GLU A 19 -5.96 1.52 30.29
N ASP A 20 -6.69 0.57 29.69
CA ASP A 20 -6.28 -0.82 29.50
C ASP A 20 -5.31 -0.97 28.32
N ASN A 21 -4.06 -0.56 28.55
CA ASN A 21 -3.00 -0.67 27.56
C ASN A 21 -1.98 -1.77 27.87
N LYS A 22 -1.35 -2.27 26.81
CA LYS A 22 -0.20 -3.17 26.88
C LYS A 22 0.95 -2.62 26.08
N VAL A 23 2.17 -2.85 26.58
CA VAL A 23 3.41 -2.53 25.87
C VAL A 23 3.94 -3.80 25.21
N VAL A 24 4.20 -3.74 23.92
CA VAL A 24 4.85 -4.82 23.18
C VAL A 24 6.05 -4.24 22.43
N ASN A 25 7.21 -4.90 22.51
CA ASN A 25 8.43 -4.39 21.90
C ASN A 25 9.19 -5.50 21.16
N SER A 26 10.07 -5.08 20.25
CA SER A 26 11.04 -5.95 19.57
C SER A 26 12.39 -5.23 19.55
N ILE A 27 12.85 -4.86 20.74
CA ILE A 27 14.19 -4.34 20.97
C ILE A 27 14.96 -5.28 21.89
N GLU A 28 16.27 -5.33 21.69
CA GLU A 28 17.18 -6.20 22.46
C GLU A 28 17.56 -5.55 23.81
N GLU A 29 17.41 -4.22 23.92
CA GLU A 29 17.67 -3.46 25.15
C GLU A 29 16.52 -3.63 26.15
N GLU A 30 16.86 -3.74 27.43
CA GLU A 30 15.87 -3.73 28.51
C GLU A 30 15.20 -2.35 28.60
N ILE A 31 13.87 -2.33 28.63
CA ILE A 31 13.07 -1.11 28.70
C ILE A 31 12.43 -1.04 30.07
N ASN A 32 12.62 0.08 30.74
CA ASN A 32 11.93 0.43 31.97
C ASN A 32 11.08 1.69 31.79
N ASP A 33 10.32 2.04 32.82
CA ASP A 33 9.40 3.17 32.79
C ASP A 33 10.09 4.53 32.61
N ASP A 34 11.36 4.64 33.01
CA ASP A 34 12.19 5.85 32.85
C ASP A 34 12.88 5.93 31.48
N THR A 35 12.75 4.90 30.64
CA THR A 35 13.39 4.87 29.33
C THR A 35 12.79 5.95 28.44
N VAL A 36 13.63 6.87 27.97
CA VAL A 36 13.20 7.96 27.07
C VAL A 36 13.05 7.44 25.64
N LEU A 37 11.82 7.53 25.14
CA LEU A 37 11.41 7.04 23.83
C LEU A 37 10.89 8.16 22.94
N VAL A 38 11.16 8.04 21.64
CA VAL A 38 10.73 8.98 20.62
C VAL A 38 9.47 8.47 19.94
N ARG A 39 8.45 9.34 19.82
CA ARG A 39 7.22 9.03 19.10
C ARG A 39 7.43 9.00 17.59
N LEU A 40 6.92 7.95 16.97
CA LEU A 40 6.81 7.77 15.53
C LEU A 40 5.37 8.01 15.08
N TRP A 41 5.20 8.85 14.06
CA TRP A 41 3.89 9.22 13.51
C TRP A 41 3.51 8.31 12.33
N ILE A 42 2.29 7.78 12.38
CA ILE A 42 1.69 7.00 11.29
C ILE A 42 0.51 7.75 10.66
N ALA A 43 0.06 7.27 9.49
CA ALA A 43 -1.08 7.87 8.79
C ALA A 43 -2.36 7.92 9.65
N GLN A 44 -2.55 6.95 10.55
CA GLN A 44 -3.69 6.91 11.49
C GLN A 44 -3.67 8.04 12.53
N ASP A 45 -2.51 8.62 12.83
CA ASP A 45 -2.39 9.77 13.73
C ASP A 45 -2.79 11.09 13.06
N GLY A 46 -3.09 11.07 11.75
CA GLY A 46 -3.43 12.26 10.98
C GLY A 46 -2.21 13.10 10.59
N LYS A 47 -2.36 14.43 10.66
CA LYS A 47 -1.33 15.37 10.19
C LYS A 47 -0.20 15.49 11.20
N ALA A 48 0.94 14.88 10.90
CA ALA A 48 2.13 14.97 11.73
C ALA A 48 2.71 16.42 11.79
N PRO A 49 3.25 16.83 12.95
CA PRO A 49 4.05 18.06 13.09
C PRO A 49 5.25 18.12 12.13
N LYS A 50 5.76 19.34 11.85
CA LYS A 50 6.85 19.55 10.88
C LYS A 50 8.12 18.70 11.18
N ASP A 51 8.50 18.59 12.46
CA ASP A 51 9.71 17.89 12.90
C ASP A 51 9.43 16.52 13.54
N ALA A 52 8.30 15.92 13.19
CA ALA A 52 7.91 14.60 13.65
C ALA A 52 8.61 13.50 12.83
N ALA A 53 9.11 12.48 13.54
CA ALA A 53 9.61 11.26 12.89
C ALA A 53 8.41 10.46 12.35
N LYS A 54 8.42 10.15 11.05
CA LYS A 54 7.34 9.40 10.40
C LYS A 54 7.71 7.94 10.24
N TYR A 55 6.76 7.05 10.45
CA TYR A 55 6.90 5.62 10.19
C TYR A 55 5.90 5.19 9.12
N GLN A 56 6.40 4.65 8.00
CA GLN A 56 5.58 4.27 6.84
C GLN A 56 5.62 2.76 6.54
N SER A 57 6.37 1.99 7.32
CA SER A 57 6.53 0.56 7.13
C SER A 57 5.47 -0.25 7.89
N LYS A 58 5.41 -1.56 7.66
CA LYS A 58 4.54 -2.45 8.43
C LYS A 58 4.92 -2.40 9.91
N VAL A 59 3.92 -2.22 10.79
CA VAL A 59 4.11 -2.18 12.25
C VAL A 59 4.35 -3.57 12.81
N TRP A 60 3.61 -4.56 12.32
CA TRP A 60 3.64 -5.94 12.82
C TRP A 60 4.38 -6.84 11.82
N LYS A 61 5.33 -7.65 12.31
CA LYS A 61 6.05 -8.63 11.47
C LYS A 61 5.16 -9.83 11.17
N ASN A 62 4.58 -10.42 12.21
CA ASN A 62 3.67 -11.54 12.15
C ASN A 62 2.51 -11.29 13.11
N LYS A 63 1.28 -11.57 12.65
CA LYS A 63 0.08 -11.63 13.48
C LYS A 63 -0.31 -13.11 13.56
N ASN A 64 0.26 -13.83 14.53
CA ASN A 64 -0.02 -15.25 14.72
C ASN A 64 -0.59 -15.52 16.12
N SER A 65 -1.09 -16.74 16.34
CA SER A 65 -1.72 -17.18 17.59
C SER A 65 -0.82 -17.14 18.83
N LYS A 66 0.50 -16.91 18.67
CA LYS A 66 1.50 -16.86 19.75
C LYS A 66 1.87 -15.44 20.20
N GLY A 67 1.33 -14.41 19.57
CA GLY A 67 1.58 -13.02 19.97
C GLY A 67 1.64 -12.04 18.80
N ILE A 68 1.69 -10.76 19.14
CA ILE A 68 1.76 -9.67 18.17
C ILE A 68 3.17 -9.08 18.21
N THR A 69 4.10 -9.59 17.40
CA THR A 69 5.49 -9.09 17.42
C THR A 69 5.64 -7.86 16.53
N PRO A 70 6.06 -6.71 17.08
CA PRO A 70 6.28 -5.50 16.29
C PRO A 70 7.54 -5.63 15.41
N ALA A 71 7.71 -4.71 14.45
CA ALA A 71 8.90 -4.63 13.65
C ALA A 71 10.15 -4.33 14.51
N LYS A 72 11.34 -4.72 14.02
CA LYS A 72 12.59 -4.56 14.78
C LYS A 72 12.79 -3.08 15.10
N GLY A 73 13.15 -2.76 16.35
CA GLY A 73 13.37 -1.38 16.77
C GLY A 73 12.11 -0.64 17.23
N LEU A 74 10.94 -1.27 17.15
CA LEU A 74 9.68 -0.67 17.60
C LEU A 74 9.30 -1.10 19.01
N ILE A 75 8.70 -0.14 19.71
CA ILE A 75 8.02 -0.30 20.99
C ILE A 75 6.62 0.24 20.75
N VAL A 76 5.60 -0.55 21.07
CA VAL A 76 4.21 -0.24 20.72
C VAL A 76 3.36 -0.31 21.97
N ILE A 77 2.70 0.81 22.29
CA ILE A 77 1.60 0.82 23.27
C ILE A 77 0.30 0.60 22.51
N THR A 78 -0.47 -0.40 22.90
CA THR A 78 -1.70 -0.78 22.19
C THR A 78 -2.78 -1.22 23.17
N ALA A 79 -4.04 -0.98 22.80
CA ALA A 79 -5.23 -1.53 23.44
C ALA A 79 -6.15 -2.12 22.38
N THR A 80 -7.10 -2.97 22.80
CA THR A 80 -8.06 -3.58 21.87
C THR A 80 -8.97 -2.51 21.27
N GLY A 81 -9.11 -2.50 19.95
CA GLY A 81 -9.96 -1.53 19.23
C GLY A 81 -9.39 -0.11 19.11
N GLN A 82 -8.25 0.18 19.73
CA GLN A 82 -7.61 1.49 19.69
C GLN A 82 -6.42 1.54 18.73
N SER A 83 -6.13 2.74 18.21
CA SER A 83 -4.94 2.94 17.39
C SER A 83 -3.66 2.76 18.23
N PRO A 84 -2.62 2.08 17.71
CA PRO A 84 -1.36 1.89 18.45
C PRO A 84 -0.55 3.17 18.53
N LEU A 85 0.20 3.37 19.61
CA LEU A 85 1.21 4.41 19.73
C LEU A 85 2.57 3.78 19.47
N LEU A 86 3.27 4.30 18.46
CA LEU A 86 4.57 3.80 18.04
C LEU A 86 5.69 4.63 18.63
N LEU A 87 6.62 3.94 19.26
CA LEU A 87 7.77 4.50 19.95
C LEU A 87 9.04 3.79 19.48
N THR A 88 10.18 4.47 19.60
CA THR A 88 11.50 3.89 19.33
C THR A 88 12.58 4.55 20.19
N SER A 89 13.71 3.87 20.37
CA SER A 89 14.86 4.42 21.09
C SER A 89 15.50 5.59 20.32
N LYS A 90 16.09 6.56 21.04
CA LYS A 90 16.84 7.69 20.43
C LYS A 90 17.97 7.26 19.51
N LYS A 91 18.56 6.10 19.75
CA LYS A 91 19.65 5.54 18.94
C LYS A 91 19.16 4.71 17.75
N SER A 92 17.85 4.57 17.61
CA SER A 92 17.25 3.69 16.62
C SER A 92 17.50 4.18 15.19
N PRO A 93 17.84 3.29 14.25
CA PRO A 93 17.96 3.64 12.83
C PRO A 93 16.62 4.12 12.24
N LEU A 94 15.49 3.86 12.91
CA LEU A 94 14.16 4.32 12.49
C LEU A 94 14.02 5.85 12.52
N LEU A 95 14.79 6.54 13.37
CA LEU A 95 14.80 8.01 13.45
C LEU A 95 15.66 8.65 12.37
N ASN A 96 16.68 7.93 11.92
CA ASN A 96 17.61 8.36 10.88
C ASN A 96 17.15 7.97 9.47
N ALA A 97 15.85 7.73 9.28
CA ALA A 97 15.24 7.66 7.95
C ALA A 97 15.23 9.05 7.24
N LYS A 98 16.28 9.86 7.41
CA LYS A 98 16.65 10.87 6.44
C LYS A 98 16.94 10.14 5.14
N LYS A 99 16.00 10.24 4.21
CA LYS A 99 16.20 10.08 2.77
C LYS A 99 17.12 8.90 2.44
N GLY A 100 16.56 7.69 2.53
CA GLY A 100 16.93 6.69 1.54
C GLY A 100 16.58 7.27 0.16
N LYS A 101 17.49 8.07 -0.42
CA LYS A 101 17.79 7.95 -1.84
C LYS A 101 18.07 6.47 -2.00
N LYS A 102 17.05 5.73 -2.39
CA LYS A 102 17.28 4.46 -3.05
C LYS A 102 18.03 4.83 -4.32
N ASP A 103 19.36 4.78 -4.27
CA ASP A 103 20.22 4.51 -5.43
C ASP A 103 20.07 3.04 -5.84
N GLY A 104 18.82 2.60 -5.90
CA GLY A 104 18.38 1.33 -6.43
C GLY A 104 17.11 1.71 -7.16
N GLN A 105 17.20 1.71 -8.48
CA GLN A 105 16.12 1.97 -9.43
C GLN A 105 14.77 1.76 -8.77
N LYS A 106 14.09 2.86 -8.43
CA LYS A 106 12.64 2.79 -8.28
C LYS A 106 12.16 2.41 -9.68
N GLU A 107 11.96 1.12 -9.94
CA GLU A 107 10.91 0.73 -10.87
C GLU A 107 9.67 1.45 -10.35
N ALA A 108 9.34 2.54 -11.03
CA ALA A 108 8.15 3.29 -10.73
C ALA A 108 7.00 2.27 -10.75
N ALA A 109 6.20 2.25 -9.68
CA ALA A 109 5.04 1.37 -9.57
C ALA A 109 4.06 1.54 -10.75
N SER A 110 4.21 2.63 -11.52
CA SER A 110 3.70 2.76 -12.87
C SER A 110 4.87 2.82 -13.86
N ARG A 111 4.92 1.87 -14.80
CA ARG A 111 5.69 2.07 -16.04
C ARG A 111 5.10 3.29 -16.73
N LEU A 112 5.79 4.44 -16.62
CA LEU A 112 5.39 5.65 -17.34
C LEU A 112 5.45 5.32 -18.83
N LEU A 113 4.35 5.53 -19.53
CA LEU A 113 4.32 5.34 -20.99
C LEU A 113 5.38 6.25 -21.63
N SER A 114 6.17 5.68 -22.54
CA SER A 114 7.14 6.45 -23.31
C SER A 114 6.41 7.30 -24.35
N LYS A 115 6.91 8.51 -24.60
CA LYS A 115 6.46 9.34 -25.72
C LYS A 115 7.08 8.81 -27.03
N PRO A 116 6.41 8.93 -28.19
CA PRO A 116 5.06 9.46 -28.38
C PRO A 116 3.99 8.54 -27.78
N TYR A 117 2.89 9.12 -27.27
CA TYR A 117 1.80 8.34 -26.69
C TYR A 117 0.87 7.87 -27.80
N LEU A 118 0.42 6.61 -27.70
CA LEU A 118 -0.60 6.05 -28.57
C LEU A 118 -1.99 6.38 -28.00
N TRP A 119 -2.89 6.82 -28.87
CA TRP A 119 -4.25 7.25 -28.52
C TRP A 119 -5.28 6.53 -29.39
N ARG A 120 -6.50 6.39 -28.89
CA ARG A 120 -7.66 5.92 -29.64
C ARG A 120 -8.83 6.87 -29.45
N CYS A 121 -9.43 7.34 -30.55
CA CYS A 121 -10.66 8.12 -30.49
C CYS A 121 -11.79 7.28 -29.89
N ARG A 122 -12.59 7.88 -29.02
CA ARG A 122 -13.74 7.20 -28.39
C ARG A 122 -14.93 7.04 -29.34
N ASP A 123 -15.06 7.93 -30.32
CA ASP A 123 -16.24 7.98 -31.18
C ASP A 123 -16.02 7.18 -32.46
N CYS A 124 -14.95 7.47 -33.22
CA CYS A 124 -14.66 6.74 -34.47
C CYS A 124 -13.69 5.56 -34.31
N GLY A 125 -13.05 5.40 -33.15
CA GLY A 125 -12.11 4.31 -32.90
C GLY A 125 -10.73 4.44 -33.57
N GLU A 126 -10.48 5.51 -34.33
CA GLU A 126 -9.21 5.78 -35.00
C GLU A 126 -8.05 5.87 -34.01
N GLN A 127 -6.92 5.27 -34.37
CA GLN A 127 -5.70 5.25 -33.55
C GLN A 127 -4.64 6.19 -34.11
N PHE A 128 -3.98 6.94 -33.24
CA PHE A 128 -2.96 7.91 -33.65
C PHE A 128 -1.93 8.17 -32.55
N GLU A 129 -0.76 8.66 -32.94
CA GLU A 129 0.34 8.98 -32.03
C GLU A 129 0.46 10.49 -31.79
N SER A 130 0.69 10.91 -30.54
CA SER A 130 0.96 12.31 -30.24
C SER A 130 1.70 12.53 -28.92
N MET A 131 2.45 13.64 -28.84
CA MET A 131 3.20 14.05 -27.64
C MET A 131 2.31 14.60 -26.51
N LYS A 132 1.08 15.01 -26.83
CA LYS A 132 0.09 15.62 -25.94
C LYS A 132 -1.31 15.19 -26.39
N PRO A 133 -2.27 15.00 -25.47
CA PRO A 133 -3.64 14.62 -25.82
C PRO A 133 -4.24 15.66 -26.77
N LYS A 134 -4.59 15.24 -27.99
CA LYS A 134 -5.31 16.05 -28.98
C LYS A 134 -6.77 15.63 -28.99
N ILE A 135 -7.68 16.60 -28.98
CA ILE A 135 -9.13 16.31 -29.12
C ILE A 135 -9.37 15.70 -30.51
N HIS A 136 -10.15 14.62 -30.57
CA HIS A 136 -10.53 13.95 -31.81
C HIS A 136 -12.04 13.74 -31.85
N CYS A 137 -12.65 13.93 -33.03
CA CYS A 137 -14.10 14.02 -33.26
C CYS A 137 -14.77 15.15 -32.46
N THR A 138 -14.85 15.03 -31.14
CA THR A 138 -15.29 16.08 -30.21
C THR A 138 -14.75 15.89 -28.79
N ARG A 139 -14.12 14.74 -28.50
CA ARG A 139 -13.76 14.31 -27.15
C ARG A 139 -12.27 14.08 -27.00
N GLN A 140 -11.81 14.07 -25.75
CA GLN A 140 -10.45 13.62 -25.46
C GLN A 140 -10.33 12.12 -25.76
N PRO A 141 -9.32 11.71 -26.55
CA PRO A 141 -9.10 10.33 -26.89
C PRO A 141 -8.61 9.54 -25.66
N ARG A 142 -8.76 8.21 -25.71
CA ARG A 142 -8.26 7.32 -24.67
C ARG A 142 -6.78 7.02 -24.90
N GLN A 143 -5.95 7.14 -23.86
CA GLN A 143 -4.56 6.71 -23.92
C GLN A 143 -4.49 5.19 -24.01
N LEU A 144 -3.72 4.69 -24.97
CA LEU A 144 -3.39 3.28 -25.10
C LEU A 144 -2.03 3.01 -24.45
N ALA A 145 -1.91 1.84 -23.84
CA ALA A 145 -0.60 1.33 -23.43
C ALA A 145 0.11 0.73 -24.64
N GLY A 146 1.41 0.97 -24.78
CA GLY A 146 2.21 0.28 -25.78
C GLY A 146 2.24 -1.22 -25.48
N VAL A 147 1.90 -2.04 -26.47
CA VAL A 147 2.08 -3.49 -26.39
C VAL A 147 3.51 -3.78 -26.86
N SER A 148 4.30 -4.46 -26.04
CA SER A 148 5.67 -4.80 -26.44
C SER A 148 5.65 -5.85 -27.55
N LYS A 149 6.61 -5.79 -28.49
CA LYS A 149 6.74 -6.80 -29.55
C LYS A 149 6.81 -8.22 -28.98
N VAL A 150 7.57 -8.39 -27.89
CA VAL A 150 7.71 -9.65 -27.17
C VAL A 150 6.36 -10.17 -26.65
N THR A 151 5.53 -9.29 -26.07
CA THR A 151 4.20 -9.69 -25.58
C THR A 151 3.26 -10.04 -26.71
N THR A 152 3.33 -9.29 -27.82
CA THR A 152 2.54 -9.58 -29.03
C THR A 152 2.93 -10.92 -29.63
N GLU A 153 4.23 -11.18 -29.80
CA GLU A 153 4.76 -12.45 -30.29
C GLU A 153 4.34 -13.60 -29.39
N TRP A 154 4.55 -13.48 -28.07
CA TRP A 154 4.13 -14.49 -27.10
C TRP A 154 2.62 -14.78 -27.17
N PHE A 155 1.79 -13.75 -27.25
CA PHE A 155 0.33 -13.94 -27.29
C PHE A 155 -0.11 -14.61 -28.58
N ASN A 156 0.49 -14.25 -29.71
CA ASN A 156 0.21 -14.88 -30.99
C ASN A 156 0.66 -16.35 -30.98
N THR A 157 1.84 -16.66 -30.44
CA THR A 157 2.29 -18.04 -30.25
C THR A 157 1.32 -18.82 -29.36
N PHE A 158 0.92 -18.24 -28.22
CA PHE A 158 -0.07 -18.85 -27.33
C PHE A 158 -1.40 -19.17 -28.03
N LEU A 159 -1.91 -18.24 -28.85
CA LEU A 159 -3.16 -18.46 -29.58
C LEU A 159 -3.04 -19.57 -30.63
N ASN A 160 -1.87 -19.72 -31.26
CA ASN A 160 -1.62 -20.76 -32.26
C ASN A 160 -1.40 -22.14 -31.61
N ASP A 161 -0.80 -22.18 -30.42
CA ASP A 161 -0.43 -23.41 -29.74
C ASP A 161 -1.56 -24.00 -28.88
N ILE A 162 -2.59 -23.21 -28.55
CA ILE A 162 -3.66 -23.66 -27.68
C ILE A 162 -4.83 -24.29 -28.44
N GLU A 163 -5.17 -25.52 -28.07
CA GLU A 163 -6.41 -26.15 -28.51
C GLU A 163 -7.58 -25.67 -27.65
N TRP A 164 -8.49 -24.92 -28.27
CA TRP A 164 -9.70 -24.46 -27.60
C TRP A 164 -10.70 -25.60 -27.47
N LYS A 165 -10.97 -26.03 -26.24
CA LYS A 165 -12.09 -26.93 -25.97
C LYS A 165 -13.32 -26.11 -25.59
N TYR A 166 -14.36 -26.20 -26.41
CA TYR A 166 -15.67 -25.68 -26.04
C TYR A 166 -16.21 -26.48 -24.86
N ILE A 167 -16.50 -25.79 -23.75
CA ILE A 167 -17.21 -26.37 -22.62
C ILE A 167 -18.66 -25.89 -22.73
N PRO A 168 -19.62 -26.78 -23.02
CA PRO A 168 -21.01 -26.39 -23.09
C PRO A 168 -21.45 -25.84 -21.74
N HIS A 169 -22.26 -24.78 -21.77
CA HIS A 169 -22.88 -24.26 -20.56
C HIS A 169 -23.68 -25.37 -19.87
N HIS A 170 -23.57 -25.46 -18.54
CA HIS A 170 -24.48 -26.29 -17.78
C HIS A 170 -25.91 -25.78 -17.97
N PRO A 171 -26.90 -26.67 -18.11
CA PRO A 171 -28.30 -26.25 -18.19
C PRO A 171 -28.62 -25.43 -16.93
N ILE A 172 -29.03 -24.19 -17.16
CA ILE A 172 -29.44 -23.29 -16.07
C ILE A 172 -30.72 -23.88 -15.48
N SER A 173 -30.64 -24.40 -14.25
CA SER A 173 -31.84 -24.79 -13.51
C SER A 173 -32.62 -23.52 -13.18
N LYS A 174 -33.91 -23.48 -13.53
CA LYS A 174 -34.81 -22.37 -13.17
C LYS A 174 -34.64 -22.01 -11.69
N GLY A 175 -34.50 -20.71 -11.38
CA GLY A 175 -34.37 -20.19 -10.01
C GLY A 175 -32.97 -19.69 -9.60
N GLN A 176 -31.99 -19.61 -10.51
CA GLN A 176 -30.75 -18.90 -10.22
C GLN A 176 -30.97 -17.38 -10.18
N VAL A 177 -30.54 -16.75 -9.09
CA VAL A 177 -30.64 -15.30 -8.88
C VAL A 177 -29.91 -14.56 -10.01
N GLY A 178 -30.66 -13.77 -10.79
CA GLY A 178 -30.13 -12.94 -11.88
C GLY A 178 -30.51 -13.39 -13.30
N VAL A 179 -31.25 -14.48 -13.47
CA VAL A 179 -31.84 -14.86 -14.75
C VAL A 179 -33.19 -14.16 -14.88
N ILE A 180 -33.30 -13.21 -15.82
CA ILE A 180 -34.59 -12.62 -16.21
C ILE A 180 -35.23 -13.64 -17.17
N GLU A 181 -36.43 -14.11 -16.82
CA GLU A 181 -37.23 -14.93 -17.74
C GLU A 181 -37.77 -13.97 -18.82
N ASP A 182 -37.42 -14.21 -20.08
CA ASP A 182 -38.10 -13.58 -21.20
C ASP A 182 -39.49 -14.20 -21.30
N ASP A 183 -40.54 -13.39 -21.08
CA ASP A 183 -41.95 -13.74 -21.31
C ASP A 183 -42.25 -14.01 -22.79
#